data_AF-A0A9D7JT96-F1
#
_entry.id   AF-A0A9D7JT96-F1
#
_cell.length_a   1.000
_cell.length_b   1.000
_cell.length_c   1.000
_cell.angle_alpha   90.00
_cell.angle_beta   90.00
_cell.angle_gamma   90.00
#
_symmetry.space_group_name_H-M   'P 1'
#
loop_
_entity.id
_entity.type
_entity.pdbx_description
1 polymer ?
#
loop_
_entity_poly.entity_id
_entity_poly.type
_entity_poly.pdbx_seq_one_letter_code
_entity_poly.pdbx_strand_id
1 'polypeptide(L)'
;MIKQAKALPTEQYDLVINDFEPIAALSCKIKKKASIQISHQASFRSQLSPRPKVRNPLGEWILKEYATSTHYIGLHFQSYDDFILPPIIKQNILSSTPQDQGHITIYLSGYDRKFFQHHLTQIKGLKFHCFLPHITEISVHQNITFYPIQDELFTQSMIGSHGVITGGGFETPAEAIF
;
A
#
# COMPACT_ATOMS: atom_id res chain seq x y z
N MET A 1 18.86 -13.05 -9.73
CA MET A 1 19.22 -11.78 -9.06
C MET A 1 20.53 -11.16 -9.56
N ILE A 2 21.73 -11.63 -9.21
CA ILE A 2 23.00 -10.94 -9.55
C ILE A 2 23.17 -10.71 -11.07
N LYS A 3 22.87 -11.72 -11.90
CA LYS A 3 22.93 -11.58 -13.36
C LYS A 3 22.01 -10.46 -13.87
N GLN A 4 20.80 -10.35 -13.33
CA GLN A 4 19.85 -9.30 -13.68
C GLN A 4 20.34 -7.92 -13.22
N ALA A 5 20.86 -7.81 -11.99
CA ALA A 5 21.39 -6.57 -11.46
C ALA A 5 22.59 -6.04 -12.28
N LYS A 6 23.47 -6.92 -12.75
CA LYS A 6 24.58 -6.55 -13.65
C LYS A 6 24.08 -6.10 -15.02
N ALA A 7 23.04 -6.72 -15.55
CA ALA A 7 22.47 -6.41 -16.86
C ALA A 7 21.63 -5.11 -16.86
N LEU A 8 21.06 -4.70 -15.72
CA LEU A 8 20.25 -3.49 -15.62
C LEU A 8 21.12 -2.22 -15.81
N PRO A 9 20.80 -1.33 -16.76
CA PRO A 9 21.68 -0.24 -17.17
C PRO A 9 21.58 1.01 -16.27
N THR A 10 21.67 0.84 -14.95
CA THR A 10 21.58 1.96 -13.97
C THR A 10 22.65 3.04 -14.16
N GLU A 11 23.76 2.72 -14.80
CA GLU A 11 24.85 3.63 -15.15
C GLU A 11 24.45 4.72 -16.14
N GLN A 12 23.42 4.48 -16.96
CA GLN A 12 22.89 5.43 -17.96
C GLN A 12 22.13 6.59 -17.34
N TYR A 13 21.79 6.51 -16.06
CA TYR A 13 21.04 7.53 -15.33
C TYR A 13 21.95 8.22 -14.32
N ASP A 14 21.76 9.53 -14.10
CA ASP A 14 22.50 10.26 -13.07
C ASP A 14 22.07 9.87 -11.66
N LEU A 15 20.79 9.53 -11.50
CA LEU A 15 20.15 9.15 -10.24
C LEU A 15 19.11 8.06 -10.49
N VAL A 16 19.02 7.10 -9.57
CA VAL A 16 18.00 6.04 -9.61
C VAL A 16 17.04 6.18 -8.42
N ILE A 17 15.73 6.23 -8.68
CA ILE A 17 14.69 6.15 -7.65
C ILE A 17 14.25 4.69 -7.52
N ASN A 18 14.18 4.18 -6.29
CA ASN A 18 13.90 2.79 -5.99
C ASN A 18 12.78 2.66 -4.95
N ASP A 19 11.75 1.87 -5.23
CA ASP A 19 10.67 1.55 -4.28
C ASP A 19 10.87 0.16 -3.68
N PHE A 20 11.89 0.03 -2.82
CA PHE A 20 12.27 -1.23 -2.15
C PHE A 20 12.47 -2.44 -3.09
N GLU A 21 12.90 -2.18 -4.34
CA GLU A 21 13.10 -3.21 -5.37
C GLU A 21 14.56 -3.71 -5.34
N PRO A 22 14.81 -5.00 -5.06
CA PRO A 22 16.14 -5.50 -4.73
C PRO A 22 17.10 -5.58 -5.93
N ILE A 23 16.62 -5.74 -7.17
CA ILE A 23 17.48 -5.88 -8.36
C ILE A 23 18.13 -4.55 -8.72
N ALA A 24 17.35 -3.47 -8.76
CA ALA A 24 17.81 -2.12 -9.03
C ALA A 24 18.69 -1.60 -7.89
N ALA A 25 18.33 -1.87 -6.64
CA ALA A 25 19.17 -1.56 -5.49
C ALA A 25 20.54 -2.25 -5.58
N LEU A 26 20.56 -3.55 -5.88
CA LEU A 26 21.79 -4.31 -6.07
C LEU A 26 22.58 -3.83 -7.29
N SER A 27 21.91 -3.45 -8.39
CA SER A 27 22.55 -2.88 -9.57
C SER A 27 23.28 -1.58 -9.23
N CYS A 28 22.62 -0.65 -8.55
CA CYS A 28 23.21 0.61 -8.09
C CYS A 28 24.39 0.36 -7.15
N LYS A 29 24.28 -0.60 -6.23
CA LYS A 29 25.37 -0.99 -5.32
C LYS A 29 26.59 -1.53 -6.06
N ILE A 30 26.41 -2.45 -7.01
CA ILE A 30 27.50 -3.03 -7.80
C ILE A 30 28.16 -1.98 -8.69
N LYS A 31 27.36 -1.12 -9.33
CA LYS A 31 27.82 -0.12 -10.29
C LYS A 31 28.19 1.22 -9.64
N LYS A 32 28.12 1.32 -8.31
CA LYS A 32 28.39 2.52 -7.51
C LYS A 32 27.60 3.75 -7.99
N LYS A 33 26.32 3.56 -8.34
CA LYS A 33 25.43 4.63 -8.79
C LYS A 33 24.66 5.21 -7.62
N ALA A 34 24.45 6.54 -7.66
CA ALA A 34 23.61 7.23 -6.70
C ALA A 34 22.17 6.77 -6.83
N SER A 35 21.52 6.55 -5.70
CA SER A 35 20.13 6.11 -5.64
C SER A 35 19.39 6.69 -4.44
N ILE A 36 18.08 6.86 -4.57
CA ILE A 36 17.17 7.24 -3.49
C ILE A 36 16.12 6.14 -3.35
N GLN A 37 16.00 5.58 -2.15
CA GLN A 37 14.89 4.67 -1.85
C GLN A 37 13.73 5.49 -1.32
N ILE A 38 12.55 5.40 -1.94
CA ILE A 38 11.33 6.07 -1.48
C ILE A 38 10.29 4.99 -1.22
N SER A 39 10.03 4.66 0.05
CA SER A 39 9.04 3.63 0.40
C SER A 39 8.64 3.66 1.87
N HIS A 40 7.57 2.92 2.22
CA HIS A 40 7.24 2.70 3.63
C HIS A 40 8.36 1.95 4.36
N GLN A 41 9.03 1.00 3.71
CA GLN A 41 10.13 0.22 4.27
C GLN A 41 11.36 1.08 4.57
N ALA A 42 11.57 2.16 3.81
CA ALA A 42 12.65 3.11 4.11
C ALA A 42 12.47 3.76 5.48
N SER A 43 11.23 3.93 5.98
CA SER A 43 10.99 4.48 7.34
C SER A 43 11.67 3.64 8.42
N PHE A 44 11.75 2.31 8.25
CA PHE A 44 12.37 1.39 9.20
C PHE A 44 13.90 1.53 9.31
N ARG A 45 14.52 2.41 8.51
CA ARG A 45 15.92 2.86 8.74
C ARG A 45 16.06 3.68 10.00
N SER A 46 15.01 4.38 10.41
CA SER A 46 15.00 5.19 11.62
C SER A 46 15.04 4.29 12.85
N GLN A 47 15.79 4.74 13.87
CA GLN A 47 15.79 4.12 15.18
C GLN A 47 14.52 4.46 15.98
N LEU A 48 13.80 5.51 15.57
CA LEU A 48 12.57 5.99 16.19
C LEU A 48 11.34 5.19 15.72
N SER A 49 11.47 4.43 14.64
CA SER A 49 10.38 3.59 14.14
C SER A 49 9.95 2.56 15.18
N PRO A 50 8.64 2.41 15.45
CA PRO A 50 8.14 1.41 16.39
C PRO A 50 8.64 0.01 16.06
N ARG A 51 8.92 -0.78 17.10
CA ARG A 51 9.34 -2.18 16.97
C ARG A 51 8.52 -3.07 17.89
N PRO A 52 8.26 -4.33 17.48
CA PRO A 52 7.64 -5.29 18.38
C PRO A 52 8.54 -5.54 19.60
N LYS A 53 7.92 -5.90 20.73
CA LYS A 53 8.63 -6.22 21.98
C LYS A 53 9.65 -7.34 21.77
N VAL A 54 9.31 -8.33 20.94
CA VAL A 54 10.21 -9.41 20.52
C VAL A 54 10.76 -9.06 19.14
N ARG A 55 12.08 -8.85 19.06
CA ARG A 55 12.75 -8.54 17.79
C ARG A 55 13.01 -9.80 16.99
N ASN A 56 12.79 -9.73 15.68
CA ASN A 56 13.21 -10.76 14.73
C ASN A 56 14.48 -10.29 14.00
N PRO A 57 15.67 -10.84 14.31
CA PRO A 57 16.92 -10.40 13.71
C PRO A 57 16.94 -10.54 12.18
N LEU A 58 16.34 -11.61 11.65
CA LEU A 58 16.25 -11.82 10.21
C LEU A 58 15.35 -10.77 9.56
N GLY A 59 14.21 -10.44 10.19
CA GLY A 59 13.31 -9.38 9.72
C GLY A 59 13.98 -8.01 9.70
N GLU A 60 14.71 -7.66 10.77
CA GLU A 60 15.49 -6.42 10.83
C GLU A 60 16.58 -6.36 9.75
N TRP A 61 17.26 -7.49 9.51
CA TRP A 61 18.25 -7.59 8.46
C TRP A 61 17.61 -7.41 7.07
N ILE A 62 16.46 -8.03 6.80
CA ILE A 62 15.73 -7.86 5.54
C ILE A 62 15.36 -6.39 5.32
N LEU A 63 14.79 -5.71 6.32
CA LEU A 63 14.43 -4.29 6.23
C LEU A 63 15.64 -3.39 5.91
N LYS A 64 16.83 -3.79 6.36
CA LYS A 64 18.07 -3.03 6.17
C LYS A 64 18.87 -3.41 4.93
N GLU A 65 18.79 -4.64 4.46
CA GLU A 65 19.72 -5.10 3.41
C GLU A 65 19.04 -5.53 2.12
N TYR A 66 17.71 -5.70 2.10
CA TYR A 66 16.99 -6.18 0.93
C TYR A 66 17.09 -5.23 -0.28
N ALA A 67 16.91 -3.94 -0.06
CA ALA A 67 17.04 -2.89 -1.07
C ALA A 67 17.82 -1.69 -0.50
N THR A 68 19.15 -1.76 -0.50
CA THR A 68 20.01 -0.67 -0.02
C THR A 68 20.13 0.46 -1.04
N SER A 69 20.30 1.69 -0.56
CA SER A 69 20.36 2.90 -1.39
C SER A 69 21.33 3.92 -0.79
N THR A 70 21.79 4.90 -1.56
CA THR A 70 22.66 5.97 -1.03
C THR A 70 21.90 6.96 -0.15
N HIS A 71 20.61 7.18 -0.42
CA HIS A 71 19.71 8.03 0.34
C HIS A 71 18.35 7.34 0.52
N TYR A 72 17.61 7.75 1.54
CA TYR A 72 16.33 7.16 1.94
C TYR A 72 15.30 8.26 2.21
N ILE A 73 14.09 8.06 1.71
CA ILE A 73 12.90 8.84 2.04
C ILE A 73 11.86 7.83 2.52
N GLY A 74 11.56 7.86 3.82
CA GLY A 74 10.53 7.03 4.41
C GLY A 74 9.16 7.61 4.16
N LEU A 75 8.17 6.77 3.92
CA LEU A 75 6.76 7.15 3.95
C LEU A 75 6.12 6.55 5.18
N HIS A 76 5.38 7.33 5.97
CA HIS A 76 4.65 6.82 7.14
C HIS A 76 3.49 7.73 7.48
N PHE A 77 2.49 7.22 8.22
CA PHE A 77 1.33 8.02 8.69
C PHE A 77 1.71 9.23 9.56
N GLN A 78 2.91 9.24 10.13
CA GLN A 78 3.43 10.31 10.96
C GLN A 78 4.91 10.52 10.63
N SER A 79 5.31 11.78 10.47
CA SER A 79 6.70 12.20 10.27
C SER A 79 7.43 12.32 11.60
N TYR A 80 8.01 11.22 12.08
CA TYR A 80 8.73 11.17 13.35
C TYR A 80 10.26 11.23 13.22
N ASP A 81 10.79 11.37 11.99
CA ASP A 81 12.21 11.54 11.69
C ASP A 81 12.34 12.43 10.45
N ASP A 82 13.49 13.08 10.24
CA ASP A 82 13.67 14.16 9.27
C ASP A 82 13.49 13.71 7.81
N PHE A 83 13.74 12.43 7.53
CA PHE A 83 13.61 11.83 6.20
C PHE A 83 12.29 11.07 6.01
N ILE A 84 11.40 11.09 7.00
CA ILE A 84 10.11 10.38 6.97
C ILE A 84 9.00 11.38 6.65
N LEU A 85 8.40 11.23 5.48
CA LEU A 85 7.32 12.06 4.97
C LEU A 85 5.95 11.37 5.15
N PRO A 86 4.85 12.14 5.08
CA PRO A 86 3.51 11.58 4.98
C PRO A 86 3.36 10.65 3.76
N PRO A 87 2.36 9.76 3.75
CA PRO A 87 2.10 8.90 2.60
C PRO A 87 1.74 9.72 1.35
N ILE A 88 1.98 9.14 0.17
CA ILE A 88 1.55 9.75 -1.10
C ILE A 88 0.07 9.45 -1.27
N ILE A 89 -0.78 10.48 -1.13
CA ILE A 89 -2.23 10.38 -1.27
C ILE A 89 -2.68 11.07 -2.56
N LYS A 90 -3.66 10.49 -3.23
CA LYS A 90 -4.22 11.07 -4.46
C LYS A 90 -4.90 12.41 -4.16
N GLN A 91 -4.71 13.37 -5.06
CA GLN A 91 -5.25 14.72 -4.89
C GLN A 91 -6.79 14.72 -4.78
N ASN A 92 -7.48 13.84 -5.50
CA ASN A 92 -8.94 13.74 -5.46
C ASN A 92 -9.48 13.28 -4.10
N ILE A 93 -8.71 12.49 -3.34
CA ILE A 93 -9.02 12.09 -1.97
C ILE A 93 -8.79 13.28 -1.04
N LEU A 94 -7.61 13.92 -1.12
CA LEU A 94 -7.26 15.09 -0.29
C LEU A 94 -8.20 16.29 -0.50
N SER A 95 -8.71 16.47 -1.72
CA SER A 95 -9.66 17.54 -2.03
C SER A 95 -11.12 17.14 -1.81
N SER A 96 -11.39 15.88 -1.46
CA SER A 96 -12.76 15.41 -1.23
C SER A 96 -13.28 15.90 0.12
N THR A 97 -14.61 15.90 0.26
CA THR A 97 -15.25 16.01 1.57
C THR A 97 -15.75 14.63 1.94
N PRO A 98 -15.18 13.96 2.96
CA PRO A 98 -15.65 12.66 3.42
C PRO A 98 -17.14 12.71 3.76
N GLN A 99 -17.86 11.65 3.40
CA GLN A 99 -19.28 11.49 3.70
C GLN A 99 -19.51 10.14 4.37
N ASP A 100 -20.58 10.04 5.14
CA ASP A 100 -21.05 8.76 5.66
C ASP A 100 -22.36 8.38 4.97
N GLN A 101 -22.26 7.49 3.98
CA GLN A 101 -23.41 6.92 3.26
C GLN A 101 -23.88 5.59 3.87
N GLY A 102 -23.34 5.20 5.03
CA GLY A 102 -23.75 4.03 5.81
C GLY A 102 -23.30 2.67 5.26
N HIS A 103 -22.40 2.64 4.27
CA HIS A 103 -21.80 1.39 3.76
C HIS A 103 -20.36 1.21 4.22
N ILE A 104 -19.91 -0.04 4.25
CA ILE A 104 -18.52 -0.41 4.44
C ILE A 104 -17.90 -0.74 3.08
N THR A 105 -16.80 -0.08 2.74
CA THR A 105 -16.01 -0.38 1.53
C THR A 105 -15.02 -1.50 1.84
N ILE A 106 -15.01 -2.56 1.03
CA ILE A 106 -14.18 -3.75 1.24
C ILE A 106 -13.28 -3.99 0.03
N TYR A 107 -11.97 -4.07 0.28
CA TYR A 107 -10.96 -4.50 -0.68
C TYR A 107 -10.10 -5.62 -0.09
N LEU A 108 -10.48 -6.86 -0.39
CA LEU A 108 -9.80 -8.06 0.08
C LEU A 108 -9.64 -9.05 -1.09
N SER A 109 -8.60 -8.85 -1.89
CA SER A 109 -8.36 -9.57 -3.15
C SER A 109 -8.17 -11.08 -3.02
N GLY A 110 -7.87 -11.59 -1.82
CA GLY A 110 -7.70 -13.01 -1.54
C GLY A 110 -9.00 -13.80 -1.34
N TYR A 111 -10.17 -13.16 -1.38
CA TYR A 111 -11.46 -13.78 -1.12
C TYR A 111 -12.40 -13.68 -2.31
N ASP A 112 -13.33 -14.62 -2.41
CA ASP A 112 -14.28 -14.70 -3.50
C ASP A 112 -15.69 -14.23 -3.10
N ARG A 113 -16.58 -14.19 -4.10
CA ARG A 113 -17.98 -13.79 -3.90
C ARG A 113 -18.70 -14.65 -2.84
N LYS A 114 -18.43 -15.96 -2.82
CA LYS A 114 -19.12 -16.91 -1.93
C LYS A 114 -18.76 -16.65 -0.47
N PHE A 115 -17.49 -16.36 -0.21
CA PHE A 115 -17.03 -15.95 1.12
C PHE A 115 -17.81 -14.74 1.63
N PHE A 116 -17.91 -13.67 0.84
CA PHE A 116 -18.64 -12.47 1.25
C PHE A 116 -20.14 -12.71 1.41
N GLN A 117 -20.76 -13.44 0.47
CA GLN A 117 -22.17 -13.79 0.58
C GLN A 117 -22.47 -14.59 1.85
N HIS A 118 -21.60 -15.53 2.21
CA HIS A 118 -21.78 -16.35 3.40
C HIS A 118 -21.74 -15.53 4.70
N HIS A 119 -20.79 -14.59 4.82
CA HIS A 119 -20.57 -13.84 6.06
C HIS A 119 -21.37 -12.53 6.14
N LEU A 120 -21.40 -11.73 5.07
CA LEU A 120 -21.92 -10.37 5.14
C LEU A 120 -23.44 -10.28 5.05
N THR A 121 -24.11 -11.27 4.44
CA THR A 121 -25.59 -11.31 4.37
C THR A 121 -26.25 -11.52 5.74
N GLN A 122 -25.48 -12.05 6.69
CA GLN A 122 -25.92 -12.28 8.07
C GLN A 122 -25.95 -10.97 8.88
N ILE A 123 -25.18 -9.96 8.47
CA ILE A 123 -25.09 -8.67 9.17
C ILE A 123 -26.22 -7.76 8.67
N LYS A 124 -27.26 -7.58 9.49
CA LYS A 124 -28.41 -6.75 9.16
C LYS A 124 -28.15 -5.28 9.45
N GLY A 125 -28.76 -4.39 8.65
CA GLY A 125 -28.67 -2.94 8.84
C GLY A 125 -27.39 -2.29 8.27
N LEU A 126 -26.45 -3.08 7.74
CA LEU A 126 -25.22 -2.56 7.14
C LEU A 126 -25.12 -2.95 5.66
N LYS A 127 -24.66 -2.01 4.83
CA LYS A 127 -24.39 -2.21 3.41
C LYS A 127 -22.90 -2.44 3.18
N PHE A 128 -22.57 -3.26 2.20
CA PHE A 128 -21.17 -3.58 1.87
C PHE A 128 -20.90 -3.34 0.38
N HIS A 129 -19.82 -2.63 0.08
CA HIS A 129 -19.30 -2.46 -1.26
C HIS A 129 -18.02 -3.27 -1.42
N CYS A 130 -18.09 -4.42 -2.08
CA CYS A 130 -16.97 -5.36 -2.22
C CYS A 130 -16.31 -5.26 -3.60
N PHE A 131 -15.03 -4.89 -3.62
CA PHE A 131 -14.23 -4.77 -4.84
C PHE A 131 -13.41 -6.05 -5.06
N LEU A 132 -13.69 -6.79 -6.13
CA LEU A 132 -13.09 -8.12 -6.39
C LEU A 132 -12.52 -8.23 -7.81
N PRO A 133 -11.39 -8.95 -8.00
CA PRO A 133 -10.70 -9.01 -9.30
C PRO A 133 -11.48 -9.77 -10.39
N HIS A 134 -12.37 -10.69 -10.00
CA HIS A 134 -13.15 -11.51 -10.94
C HIS A 134 -14.50 -10.91 -11.32
N ILE A 135 -14.83 -9.73 -10.80
CA ILE A 135 -16.07 -9.02 -11.11
C ILE A 135 -15.79 -8.09 -12.27
N THR A 136 -16.58 -8.20 -13.34
CA THR A 136 -16.51 -7.32 -14.51
C THR A 136 -17.68 -6.34 -14.57
N GLU A 137 -18.78 -6.67 -13.90
CA GLU A 137 -20.01 -5.88 -13.89
C GLU A 137 -20.52 -5.70 -12.46
N ILE A 138 -21.04 -4.52 -12.17
CA ILE A 138 -21.60 -4.21 -10.86
C ILE A 138 -22.85 -5.08 -10.65
N SER A 139 -22.91 -5.78 -9.52
CA SER A 139 -24.07 -6.60 -9.19
C SER A 139 -24.43 -6.51 -7.71
N VAL A 140 -25.73 -6.52 -7.42
CA VAL A 140 -26.23 -6.46 -6.04
C VAL A 140 -26.70 -7.85 -5.60
N HIS A 141 -26.35 -8.21 -4.37
CA HIS A 141 -26.83 -9.41 -3.69
C HIS A 141 -27.19 -9.05 -2.25
N GLN A 142 -28.49 -8.89 -1.99
CA GLN A 142 -29.00 -8.44 -0.68
C GLN A 142 -28.37 -7.12 -0.26
N ASN A 143 -27.64 -7.09 0.85
CA ASN A 143 -26.94 -5.93 1.39
C ASN A 143 -25.51 -5.75 0.85
N ILE A 144 -25.09 -6.54 -0.14
CA ILE A 144 -23.75 -6.49 -0.73
C ILE A 144 -23.85 -6.02 -2.17
N THR A 145 -23.08 -5.01 -2.54
CA THR A 145 -22.81 -4.62 -3.92
C THR A 145 -21.41 -5.06 -4.29
N PHE A 146 -21.29 -5.88 -5.33
CA PHE A 146 -20.01 -6.31 -5.89
C PHE A 146 -19.60 -5.37 -7.01
N TYR A 147 -18.38 -4.85 -6.92
CA TYR A 147 -17.78 -3.94 -7.88
C TYR A 147 -16.56 -4.59 -8.56
N PRO A 148 -16.30 -4.27 -9.84
CA PRO A 148 -14.99 -4.52 -10.44
C PRO A 148 -13.92 -3.68 -9.73
N ILE A 149 -12.66 -4.15 -9.75
CA ILE A 149 -11.54 -3.32 -9.28
C ILE A 149 -11.32 -2.20 -10.30
N GLN A 150 -11.83 -1.01 -9.97
CA GLN A 150 -11.66 0.22 -10.74
C GLN A 150 -11.35 1.36 -9.79
N ASP A 151 -10.31 2.12 -10.13
CA ASP A 151 -9.72 3.14 -9.26
C ASP A 151 -10.73 4.21 -8.80
N GLU A 152 -11.49 4.75 -9.75
CA GLU A 152 -12.47 5.80 -9.48
C GLU A 152 -13.64 5.30 -8.65
N LEU A 153 -14.18 4.11 -8.97
CA LEU A 153 -15.28 3.50 -8.20
C LEU A 153 -14.86 3.21 -6.76
N PHE A 154 -13.65 2.68 -6.57
CA PHE A 154 -13.11 2.39 -5.24
C PHE A 154 -12.95 3.68 -4.44
N THR A 155 -12.32 4.69 -5.05
CA THR A 155 -12.08 5.99 -4.41
C THR A 155 -13.39 6.65 -3.98
N GLN A 156 -14.40 6.70 -4.85
CA GLN A 156 -15.71 7.26 -4.52
C GLN A 156 -16.42 6.47 -3.42
N SER A 157 -16.38 5.13 -3.49
CA SER A 157 -16.95 4.28 -2.44
C SER A 157 -16.26 4.51 -1.10
N MET A 158 -14.93 4.67 -1.09
CA MET A 158 -14.15 4.91 0.12
C MET A 158 -14.46 6.27 0.74
N ILE A 159 -14.46 7.35 -0.05
CA ILE A 159 -14.78 8.72 0.39
C ILE A 159 -16.15 8.79 1.06
N GLY A 160 -17.14 8.04 0.55
CA GLY A 160 -18.49 8.00 1.08
C GLY A 160 -18.77 6.92 2.13
N SER A 161 -17.76 6.12 2.53
CA SER A 161 -17.99 4.98 3.40
C SER A 161 -18.00 5.33 4.89
N HIS A 162 -18.78 4.58 5.66
CA HIS A 162 -18.72 4.58 7.12
C HIS A 162 -17.43 3.94 7.64
N GLY A 163 -16.81 3.06 6.84
CA GLY A 163 -15.56 2.40 7.19
C GLY A 163 -15.00 1.58 6.05
N VAL A 164 -13.72 1.22 6.18
CA VAL A 164 -12.97 0.45 5.18
C VAL A 164 -12.43 -0.84 5.78
N ILE A 165 -12.62 -1.96 5.08
CA ILE A 165 -11.97 -3.24 5.38
C ILE A 165 -11.00 -3.55 4.25
N THR A 166 -9.71 -3.65 4.57
CA THR A 166 -8.65 -3.89 3.59
C THR A 166 -7.63 -4.89 4.10
N GLY A 167 -6.85 -5.48 3.19
CA GLY A 167 -5.79 -6.45 3.50
C GLY A 167 -4.58 -5.87 4.24
N GLY A 168 -4.59 -4.56 4.52
CA GLY A 168 -3.56 -3.89 5.31
C GLY A 168 -2.28 -3.56 4.55
N GLY A 169 -2.31 -3.53 3.21
CA GLY A 169 -1.25 -2.90 2.44
C GLY A 169 -1.19 -1.41 2.78
N PHE A 170 0.00 -0.79 2.82
CA PHE A 170 0.21 0.56 3.37
C PHE A 170 -0.67 1.67 2.76
N GLU A 171 -0.95 1.59 1.46
CA GLU A 171 -1.61 2.64 0.68
C GLU A 171 -3.08 2.84 1.05
N THR A 172 -3.91 1.79 1.06
CA THR A 172 -5.36 1.94 1.34
C THR A 172 -5.65 2.49 2.75
N PRO A 173 -5.02 2.02 3.84
CA PRO A 173 -5.13 2.66 5.15
C PRO A 173 -4.61 4.09 5.16
N ALA A 174 -3.55 4.40 4.38
CA ALA A 174 -3.08 5.78 4.27
C ALA A 174 -4.17 6.68 3.68
N GLU A 175 -4.76 6.26 2.56
CA GLU A 175 -5.86 6.97 1.91
C GLU A 175 -7.12 7.05 2.75
N ALA A 176 -7.39 6.07 3.61
CA ALA A 176 -8.58 6.05 4.46
C ALA A 176 -8.43 6.91 5.74
N ILE A 177 -7.21 7.20 6.18
CA ILE A 177 -6.92 7.96 7.41
C ILE A 177 -6.74 9.46 7.12
N PHE A 178 -6.21 9.80 5.94
CA PHE A 178 -5.96 11.19 5.51
C PHE A 178 -7.16 11.81 4.79
#